data_AF-J9FEC0-F1
#
_entry.id   AF-J9FEC0-F1
#
_cell.length_a   1.000
_cell.length_b   1.000
_cell.length_c   1.000
_cell.angle_alpha   90.00
_cell.angle_beta   90.00
_cell.angle_gamma   90.00
#
_symmetry.space_group_name_H-M   'P 1'
#
loop_
_entity.id
_entity.type
_entity.pdbx_description
1 polymer ?
#
loop_
_entity_poly.entity_id
_entity_poly.type
_entity_poly.pdbx_seq_one_letter_code
_entity_poly.pdbx_strand_id
1 'polypeptide(L)'
;ELGYRLDRKAGIGRYIEMVLGDGKEKRDTLIISHPQDKAAQRFFRRNGSKGDVVTLIRENLNSFHVSGKDEWQKIAKVLARFAQMPEPEYREDFEYIKSAGHTKDFDSSRYEVKPINPDKIPALFAQRGLSDETVRTFAPFIKLVLDKKNENFDGYNIGFPYTKGENKRIRGFEIRGYGGY
;
A
#
# COMPACT_ATOMS: atom_id res chain seq x y z
N GLU A 1 -6.41 3.14 -19.53
CA GLU A 1 -7.54 3.61 -20.36
C GLU A 1 -8.77 2.80 -19.96
N LEU A 2 -9.98 3.40 -19.89
CA LEU A 2 -11.18 2.72 -19.39
C LEU A 2 -11.89 1.85 -20.43
N GLY A 3 -11.48 1.90 -21.70
CA GLY A 3 -11.99 1.02 -22.76
C GLY A 3 -13.33 1.44 -23.38
N TYR A 4 -13.88 2.61 -23.03
CA TYR A 4 -15.08 3.14 -23.68
C TYR A 4 -14.79 3.57 -25.11
N ARG A 5 -15.74 3.31 -26.01
CA ARG A 5 -15.68 3.68 -27.44
C ARG A 5 -16.91 4.46 -27.84
N LEU A 6 -16.73 5.42 -28.74
CA LEU A 6 -17.83 6.21 -29.30
C LEU A 6 -18.83 5.32 -30.05
N ASP A 7 -20.10 5.36 -29.65
CA ASP A 7 -21.18 4.70 -30.39
C ASP A 7 -21.58 5.57 -31.59
N ARG A 8 -20.95 5.29 -32.73
CA ARG A 8 -21.21 6.00 -33.99
C ARG A 8 -22.66 5.88 -34.46
N LYS A 9 -23.43 4.88 -33.98
CA LYS A 9 -24.84 4.71 -34.35
C LYS A 9 -25.76 5.74 -33.68
N ALA A 10 -25.40 6.20 -32.48
CA ALA A 10 -26.16 7.22 -31.75
C ALA A 10 -26.00 8.63 -32.36
N GLY A 11 -24.99 8.82 -33.22
CA GLY A 11 -24.65 10.10 -33.81
C GLY A 11 -23.85 11.00 -32.87
N ILE A 12 -23.33 12.11 -33.41
CA ILE A 12 -22.62 13.15 -32.66
C ILE A 12 -23.46 14.42 -32.78
N GLY A 13 -24.24 14.71 -31.75
CA GLY A 13 -25.18 15.84 -31.75
C GLY A 13 -25.07 16.68 -30.48
N ARG A 14 -26.21 16.95 -29.83
CA ARG A 14 -26.23 17.63 -28.51
C ARG A 14 -25.55 16.81 -27.41
N TYR A 15 -25.42 15.50 -27.62
CA TYR A 15 -24.71 14.57 -26.75
C TYR A 15 -23.92 13.58 -27.60
N ILE A 16 -23.00 12.86 -26.97
CA ILE A 16 -22.30 11.71 -27.53
C ILE A 16 -22.49 10.51 -26.61
N GLU A 17 -22.57 9.30 -27.17
CA GLU A 17 -22.63 8.06 -26.40
C GLU A 17 -21.29 7.32 -26.46
N MET A 18 -20.83 6.88 -25.28
CA MET A 18 -19.60 6.12 -25.10
C MET A 18 -19.97 4.77 -24.47
N VAL A 19 -19.63 3.67 -25.14
CA VAL A 19 -20.02 2.31 -24.75
C VAL A 19 -18.81 1.51 -24.33
N LEU A 20 -18.95 0.78 -23.22
CA LEU A 20 -17.97 -0.18 -22.73
C LEU A 20 -18.44 -1.61 -23.06
N GLY A 21 -17.60 -2.37 -23.79
CA GLY A 21 -17.90 -3.74 -24.22
C GLY A 21 -17.82 -3.91 -25.75
N ASP A 22 -17.89 -5.17 -26.21
CA ASP A 22 -18.13 -5.45 -27.64
C ASP A 22 -19.64 -5.46 -27.89
N GLY A 23 -20.10 -5.17 -29.11
CA GLY A 23 -21.51 -4.99 -29.43
C GLY A 23 -22.47 -6.13 -29.06
N LYS A 24 -21.97 -7.31 -28.65
CA LYS A 24 -22.76 -8.44 -28.13
C LYS A 24 -23.00 -8.36 -26.62
N GLU A 25 -22.08 -7.76 -25.85
CA GLU A 25 -22.21 -7.54 -24.40
C GLU A 25 -21.87 -6.09 -24.03
N LYS A 26 -22.89 -5.23 -23.99
CA LYS A 26 -22.77 -3.85 -23.49
C LYS A 26 -22.71 -3.86 -21.96
N ARG A 27 -21.56 -3.55 -21.37
CA ARG A 27 -21.34 -3.50 -19.92
C ARG A 27 -21.73 -2.17 -19.31
N ASP A 28 -21.40 -1.08 -19.99
CA ASP A 28 -21.79 0.27 -19.56
C ASP A 28 -22.00 1.20 -20.76
N THR A 29 -22.77 2.27 -20.57
CA THR A 29 -22.99 3.33 -21.55
C THR A 29 -23.05 4.68 -20.86
N LEU A 30 -22.12 5.57 -21.22
CA LEU A 30 -22.10 6.96 -20.80
C LEU A 30 -22.71 7.83 -21.89
N ILE A 31 -23.69 8.63 -21.53
CA ILE A 31 -24.25 9.69 -22.37
C ILE A 31 -23.60 10.99 -21.91
N ILE A 32 -22.75 11.59 -22.75
CA ILE A 32 -22.02 12.82 -22.43
C ILE A 32 -22.76 14.01 -23.06
N SER A 33 -23.28 14.90 -22.22
CA SER A 33 -23.91 16.14 -22.67
C SER A 33 -22.89 17.29 -22.76
N HIS A 34 -23.21 18.30 -23.57
CA HIS A 34 -22.36 19.46 -23.79
C HIS A 34 -20.90 19.10 -24.15
N PRO A 35 -20.66 18.22 -25.15
CA PRO A 35 -19.32 17.75 -25.45
C PRO A 35 -18.33 18.87 -25.82
N GLN A 36 -18.84 20.02 -26.27
CA GLN A 36 -18.04 21.18 -26.66
C GLN A 36 -17.84 22.22 -25.54
N ASP A 37 -18.57 22.13 -24.43
CA ASP A 37 -18.44 23.05 -23.29
C ASP A 37 -17.88 22.29 -22.10
N LYS A 38 -16.58 22.49 -21.82
CA LYS A 38 -15.86 21.80 -20.75
C LYS A 38 -16.43 22.08 -19.36
N ALA A 39 -17.01 23.26 -19.12
CA ALA A 39 -17.52 23.64 -17.81
C ALA A 39 -18.91 23.05 -17.55
N ALA A 40 -19.72 22.89 -18.61
CA ALA A 40 -21.06 22.29 -18.54
C ALA A 40 -21.07 20.78 -18.85
N GLN A 41 -19.93 20.20 -19.26
CA GLN A 41 -19.83 18.80 -19.64
C GLN A 41 -20.17 17.87 -18.48
N ARG A 42 -21.13 16.97 -18.71
CA ARG A 42 -21.61 15.99 -17.72
C ARG A 42 -21.80 14.64 -18.40
N PHE A 43 -21.67 13.55 -17.65
CA PHE A 43 -22.09 12.23 -18.09
C PHE A 43 -23.36 11.79 -17.36
N PHE A 44 -24.13 10.93 -18.03
CA PHE A 44 -25.29 10.24 -17.49
C PHE A 44 -25.22 8.76 -17.86
N ARG A 45 -25.66 7.88 -16.96
CA ARG A 45 -25.88 6.47 -17.23
C ARG A 45 -27.38 6.17 -17.24
N ARG A 46 -27.76 5.08 -17.90
CA ARG A 46 -29.16 4.63 -17.95
C ARG A 46 -29.73 4.24 -16.59
N ASN A 47 -28.86 3.88 -15.64
CA ASN A 47 -29.24 3.60 -14.25
C ASN A 47 -29.52 4.87 -13.43
N GLY A 48 -29.43 6.07 -14.03
CA GLY A 48 -29.68 7.35 -13.36
C GLY A 48 -28.44 7.98 -12.71
N SER A 49 -27.31 7.27 -12.60
CA SER A 49 -26.07 7.88 -12.13
C SER A 49 -25.58 8.95 -13.10
N LYS A 50 -25.02 10.02 -12.56
CA LYS A 50 -24.56 11.19 -13.31
C LYS A 50 -23.40 11.85 -12.59
N GLY A 51 -22.57 12.55 -13.35
CA GLY A 51 -21.41 13.23 -12.78
C GLY A 51 -20.66 14.02 -13.83
N ASP A 52 -19.50 14.52 -13.41
CA ASP A 52 -18.49 15.13 -14.28
C ASP A 52 -17.30 14.17 -14.47
N VAL A 53 -16.27 14.66 -15.15
CA VAL A 53 -15.04 13.88 -15.38
C VAL A 53 -14.36 13.45 -14.08
N VAL A 54 -14.40 14.28 -13.03
CA VAL A 54 -13.80 13.97 -11.73
C VAL A 54 -14.52 12.81 -11.08
N THR A 55 -15.85 12.83 -11.13
CA THR A 55 -16.71 11.75 -10.64
C THR A 55 -16.40 10.44 -11.38
N LEU A 56 -16.29 10.48 -12.71
CA LEU A 56 -15.97 9.30 -13.50
C LEU A 56 -14.59 8.71 -13.18
N ILE A 57 -13.59 9.57 -12.98
CA ILE A 57 -12.24 9.13 -12.58
C ILE A 57 -12.28 8.51 -11.17
N ARG A 58 -12.94 9.16 -10.22
CA ARG A 58 -13.12 8.67 -8.84
C ARG A 58 -13.74 7.29 -8.80
N GLU A 59 -14.82 7.08 -9.54
CA GLU A 59 -15.51 5.77 -9.65
C GLU A 59 -14.59 4.65 -10.20
N ASN A 60 -13.57 5.01 -10.99
CA ASN A 60 -12.71 4.07 -11.70
C ASN A 60 -11.23 4.18 -11.30
N LEU A 61 -10.93 4.76 -10.14
CA LEU A 61 -9.56 5.16 -9.78
C LEU A 61 -8.57 3.99 -9.83
N ASN A 62 -9.03 2.81 -9.39
CA ASN A 62 -8.24 1.57 -9.38
C ASN A 62 -7.83 1.10 -10.78
N SER A 63 -8.54 1.50 -11.83
CA SER A 63 -8.27 1.10 -13.22
C SER A 63 -7.14 1.93 -13.86
N PHE A 64 -6.76 3.07 -13.28
CA PHE A 64 -5.78 3.99 -13.87
C PHE A 64 -4.32 3.71 -13.47
N HIS A 65 -4.07 2.80 -12.53
CA HIS A 65 -2.74 2.42 -12.05
C HIS A 65 -1.90 3.64 -11.60
N VAL A 66 -2.51 4.57 -10.85
CA VAL A 66 -1.86 5.77 -10.29
C VAL A 66 -1.59 5.62 -8.80
N SER A 67 -0.45 6.15 -8.34
CA SER A 67 -0.09 6.22 -6.93
C SER A 67 -0.28 7.64 -6.39
N GLY A 68 -0.60 7.75 -5.11
CA GLY A 68 -0.78 9.03 -4.40
C GLY A 68 -1.26 8.78 -2.99
N LYS A 69 -0.98 9.73 -2.09
CA LYS A 69 -1.34 9.64 -0.66
C LYS A 69 -2.85 9.70 -0.44
N ASP A 70 -3.51 10.56 -1.19
CA ASP A 70 -4.95 10.76 -1.15
C ASP A 70 -5.58 10.60 -2.54
N GLU A 71 -6.90 10.62 -2.56
CA GLU A 71 -7.69 10.44 -3.77
C GLU A 71 -7.51 11.61 -4.76
N TRP A 72 -7.35 12.84 -4.25
CA TRP A 72 -7.21 14.04 -5.08
C TRP A 72 -5.89 14.05 -5.83
N GLN A 73 -4.79 13.64 -5.19
CA GLN A 73 -3.49 13.47 -5.86
C GLN A 73 -3.58 12.46 -7.01
N LYS A 74 -4.26 11.32 -6.78
CA LYS A 74 -4.48 10.30 -7.81
C LYS A 74 -5.31 10.85 -8.96
N ILE A 75 -6.41 11.55 -8.69
CA ILE A 75 -7.26 12.18 -9.70
C ILE A 75 -6.46 13.20 -10.52
N ALA A 76 -5.66 14.05 -9.86
CA ALA A 76 -4.84 15.06 -10.52
C ALA A 76 -3.81 14.43 -11.47
N LYS A 77 -3.14 13.34 -11.06
CA LYS A 77 -2.22 12.58 -11.93
C LYS A 77 -2.93 12.00 -13.16
N VAL A 78 -4.13 11.42 -12.97
CA VAL A 78 -4.95 10.93 -14.10
C VAL A 78 -5.28 12.06 -15.07
N LEU A 79 -5.76 13.21 -14.56
CA LEU A 79 -6.09 14.36 -15.39
C LEU A 79 -4.87 14.88 -16.17
N ALA A 80 -3.71 15.03 -15.51
CA ALA A 80 -2.47 15.48 -16.13
C ALA A 80 -2.04 14.55 -17.27
N ARG A 81 -2.09 13.23 -17.04
CA ARG A 81 -1.75 12.22 -18.05
C ARG A 81 -2.64 12.29 -19.29
N PHE A 82 -3.97 12.47 -19.11
CA PHE A 82 -4.89 12.64 -20.25
C PHE A 82 -4.78 14.01 -20.93
N ALA A 83 -4.32 15.03 -20.22
CA ALA A 83 -4.04 16.35 -20.77
C ALA A 83 -2.65 16.45 -21.45
N GLN A 84 -1.85 15.38 -21.47
CA GLN A 84 -0.44 15.39 -21.90
C GLN A 84 0.39 16.44 -21.16
N MET A 85 0.02 16.73 -19.91
CA MET A 85 0.74 17.60 -19.01
C MET A 85 1.71 16.77 -18.15
N PRO A 86 2.83 17.36 -17.68
CA PRO A 86 3.67 16.70 -16.70
C PRO A 86 2.84 16.33 -15.46
N GLU A 87 3.01 15.10 -14.97
CA GLU A 87 2.31 14.67 -13.77
C GLU A 87 2.77 15.51 -12.56
N PRO A 88 1.85 15.94 -11.69
CA PRO A 88 2.21 16.70 -10.50
C PRO A 88 3.09 15.85 -9.57
N GLU A 89 4.31 16.33 -9.33
CA GLU A 89 5.21 15.75 -8.34
C GLU A 89 4.87 16.31 -6.96
N TYR A 90 4.41 15.44 -6.07
CA TYR A 90 4.16 15.81 -4.68
C TYR A 90 5.43 15.60 -3.87
N ARG A 91 5.81 16.58 -3.03
CA ARG A 91 7.03 16.57 -2.21
C ARG A 91 7.22 15.29 -1.37
N GLU A 92 6.11 14.66 -1.00
CA GLU A 92 6.07 13.44 -0.18
C GLU A 92 6.50 12.19 -0.96
N ASP A 93 6.29 12.14 -2.29
CA ASP A 93 6.77 11.05 -3.15
C ASP A 93 8.31 10.96 -3.09
N PHE A 94 9.00 12.10 -2.92
CA PHE A 94 10.44 12.17 -2.73
C PHE A 94 10.90 11.75 -1.33
N GLU A 95 10.10 11.93 -0.29
CA GLU A 95 10.48 11.57 1.08
C GLU A 95 10.45 10.04 1.27
N TYR A 96 9.49 9.35 0.67
CA TYR A 96 9.47 7.88 0.63
C TYR A 96 10.69 7.32 -0.12
N ILE A 97 11.03 7.88 -1.29
CA ILE A 97 12.20 7.46 -2.07
C ILE A 97 13.51 7.76 -1.32
N LYS A 98 13.62 8.93 -0.68
CA LYS A 98 14.79 9.29 0.15
C LYS A 98 14.94 8.36 1.35
N SER A 99 13.86 8.00 2.03
CA SER A 99 13.91 7.09 3.18
C SER A 99 14.22 5.65 2.78
N ALA A 100 13.73 5.18 1.62
CA ALA A 100 14.07 3.87 1.07
C ALA A 100 15.55 3.74 0.65
N GLY A 101 16.21 4.86 0.29
CA GLY A 101 17.64 4.90 -0.04
C GLY A 101 18.59 4.86 1.17
N HIS A 102 18.09 5.09 2.39
CA HIS A 102 18.88 4.99 3.61
C HIS A 102 18.64 3.64 4.29
N THR A 103 19.31 2.59 3.79
CA THR A 103 19.55 1.41 4.62
C THR A 103 20.48 1.84 5.74
N LYS A 104 19.91 2.22 6.89
CA LYS A 104 20.72 2.44 8.09
C LYS A 104 21.40 1.11 8.41
N ASP A 105 22.72 1.11 8.46
CA ASP A 105 23.47 -0.03 8.96
C ASP A 105 22.93 -0.45 10.32
N PHE A 106 22.81 -1.76 10.53
CA PHE A 106 22.34 -2.30 11.79
C PHE A 106 23.28 -1.90 12.93
N ASP A 107 22.77 -1.06 13.83
CA ASP A 107 23.47 -0.62 15.02
C ASP A 107 23.18 -1.58 16.18
N SER A 108 24.12 -2.47 16.47
CA SER A 108 24.02 -3.42 17.59
C SER A 108 24.06 -2.74 18.96
N SER A 109 24.62 -1.52 19.08
CA SER A 109 24.76 -0.81 20.36
C SER A 109 23.42 -0.31 20.92
N ARG A 110 22.43 -0.11 20.03
CA ARG A 110 21.04 0.22 20.36
C ARG A 110 20.36 -0.85 21.21
N TYR A 111 20.76 -2.11 21.06
CA TYR A 111 20.06 -3.24 21.68
C TYR A 111 20.85 -3.80 22.85
N GLU A 112 20.16 -4.09 23.96
CA GLU A 112 20.69 -4.95 25.02
C GLU A 112 20.14 -6.36 24.83
N VAL A 113 21.04 -7.35 24.84
CA VAL A 113 20.73 -8.72 24.45
C VAL A 113 21.11 -9.68 25.57
N LYS A 114 20.17 -10.53 25.98
CA LYS A 114 20.36 -11.56 27.02
C LYS A 114 19.95 -12.93 26.48
N PRO A 115 20.58 -14.03 26.93
CA PRO A 115 20.06 -15.36 26.62
C PRO A 115 18.68 -15.56 27.27
N ILE A 116 17.83 -16.34 26.63
CA ILE A 116 16.59 -16.81 27.27
C ILE A 116 16.95 -17.76 28.41
N ASN A 117 16.23 -17.66 29.53
CA ASN A 117 16.36 -18.61 30.63
C ASN A 117 15.52 -19.86 30.32
N PRO A 118 16.13 -21.05 30.14
CA PRO A 118 15.39 -22.29 29.86
C PRO A 118 14.39 -22.64 30.96
N ASP A 119 14.64 -22.24 32.21
CA ASP A 119 13.80 -22.54 33.37
C ASP A 119 12.66 -21.54 33.58
N LYS A 120 12.67 -20.43 32.82
CA LYS A 120 11.64 -19.40 32.85
C LYS A 120 11.24 -19.04 31.42
N ILE A 121 10.53 -19.96 30.77
CA ILE A 121 10.08 -19.82 29.39
C ILE A 121 8.95 -18.77 29.33
N PRO A 122 9.04 -17.74 28.47
CA PRO A 122 7.97 -16.78 28.29
C PRO A 122 6.67 -17.44 27.82
N ALA A 123 5.55 -17.08 28.44
CA ALA A 123 4.23 -17.62 28.13
C ALA A 123 3.79 -17.40 26.66
N LEU A 124 4.41 -16.44 25.96
CA LEU A 124 4.20 -16.19 24.54
C LEU A 124 4.42 -17.44 23.66
N PHE A 125 5.35 -18.33 24.04
CA PHE A 125 5.58 -19.57 23.30
C PHE A 125 4.43 -20.55 23.45
N ALA A 126 3.93 -20.74 24.67
CA ALA A 126 2.77 -21.59 24.94
C ALA A 126 1.50 -21.07 24.24
N GLN A 127 1.30 -19.75 24.21
CA GLN A 127 0.19 -19.13 23.45
C GLN A 127 0.26 -19.40 21.95
N ARG A 128 1.46 -19.68 21.42
CA ARG A 128 1.68 -20.05 20.00
C ARG A 128 1.72 -21.58 19.78
N GLY A 129 1.37 -22.37 20.78
CA GLY A 129 1.36 -23.83 20.69
C GLY A 129 2.74 -24.48 20.66
N LEU A 130 3.80 -23.75 21.08
CA LEU A 130 5.15 -24.29 21.17
C LEU A 130 5.36 -24.89 22.56
N SER A 131 5.78 -26.16 22.60
CA SER A 131 6.07 -26.86 23.84
C SER A 131 7.34 -26.33 24.51
N ASP A 132 7.40 -26.41 25.84
CA ASP A 132 8.58 -26.03 26.63
C ASP A 132 9.84 -26.78 26.20
N GLU A 133 9.71 -28.07 25.86
CA GLU A 133 10.81 -28.89 25.34
C GLU A 133 11.37 -28.34 24.02
N THR A 134 10.48 -27.95 23.10
CA THR A 134 10.86 -27.31 21.85
C THR A 134 11.60 -26.01 22.11
N VAL A 135 11.10 -25.16 23.01
CA VAL A 135 11.73 -23.87 23.31
C VAL A 135 13.10 -24.07 23.97
N ARG A 136 13.25 -25.04 24.87
CA ARG A 136 14.54 -25.39 25.48
C ARG A 136 15.55 -25.86 24.43
N THR A 137 15.11 -26.67 23.48
CA THR A 137 15.94 -27.14 22.36
C THR A 137 16.46 -25.97 21.51
N PHE A 138 15.62 -24.97 21.25
CA PHE A 138 15.99 -23.79 20.46
C PHE A 138 16.54 -22.61 21.27
N ALA A 139 16.63 -22.73 22.60
CA ALA A 139 17.09 -21.66 23.49
C ALA A 139 18.44 -21.02 23.09
N PRO A 140 19.45 -21.76 22.58
CA PRO A 140 20.71 -21.15 22.13
C PRO A 140 20.53 -20.09 21.02
N PHE A 141 19.48 -20.24 20.20
CA PHE A 141 19.18 -19.41 19.03
C PHE A 141 18.17 -18.29 19.32
N ILE A 142 17.56 -18.29 20.50
CA ILE A 142 16.59 -17.28 20.92
C ILE A 142 17.27 -16.31 21.89
N LYS A 143 17.01 -15.01 21.72
CA LYS A 143 17.51 -13.97 22.61
C LYS A 143 16.37 -13.16 23.21
N LEU A 144 16.61 -12.60 24.38
CA LEU A 144 15.82 -11.52 24.94
C LEU A 144 16.47 -10.21 24.49
N VAL A 145 15.71 -9.34 23.82
CA VAL A 145 16.20 -8.11 23.21
C VAL A 145 15.42 -6.91 23.76
N LEU A 146 16.14 -5.97 24.37
CA LEU A 146 15.63 -4.67 24.79
C LEU A 146 16.13 -3.60 23.81
N ASP A 147 15.22 -2.80 23.29
CA ASP A 147 15.54 -1.64 22.44
C ASP A 147 15.64 -0.39 23.31
N LYS A 148 16.87 0.13 23.51
CA LYS A 148 17.13 1.29 24.38
C LYS A 148 16.52 2.60 23.88
N LYS A 149 16.03 2.64 22.63
CA LYS A 149 15.38 3.80 22.03
C LYS A 149 13.87 3.65 21.90
N ASN A 150 13.30 2.51 22.30
CA ASN A 150 11.86 2.33 22.25
C ASN A 150 11.21 2.93 23.49
N GLU A 151 10.46 4.02 23.32
CA GLU A 151 9.75 4.70 24.41
C GLU A 151 8.42 4.01 24.77
N ASN A 152 7.90 3.14 23.89
CA ASN A 152 6.60 2.50 24.06
C ASN A 152 6.64 1.24 24.93
N PHE A 153 7.82 0.66 25.15
CA PHE A 153 7.96 -0.60 25.89
C PHE A 153 9.31 -0.66 26.61
N ASP A 154 9.25 -0.65 27.94
CA ASP A 154 10.40 -0.76 28.83
C ASP A 154 10.57 -2.21 29.31
N GLY A 155 10.99 -3.08 28.39
CA GLY A 155 11.13 -4.52 28.67
C GLY A 155 11.83 -5.31 27.57
N TYR A 156 12.07 -6.59 27.84
CA TYR A 156 12.69 -7.50 26.88
C TYR A 156 11.66 -8.18 26.00
N ASN A 157 11.84 -8.07 24.69
CA ASN A 157 11.10 -8.85 23.70
C ASN A 157 11.87 -10.13 23.33
N ILE A 158 11.18 -11.08 22.72
CA ILE A 158 11.82 -12.25 22.13
C ILE A 158 12.44 -11.83 20.81
N GLY A 159 13.73 -12.10 20.61
CA GLY A 159 14.48 -11.75 19.41
C GLY A 159 15.14 -12.96 18.77
N PHE A 160 15.02 -13.07 17.46
CA PHE A 160 15.71 -14.06 16.63
C PHE A 160 16.82 -13.35 15.83
N PRO A 161 18.10 -13.60 16.13
CA PRO A 161 19.20 -12.92 15.47
C PRO A 161 19.38 -13.41 14.02
N TYR A 162 19.39 -12.48 13.07
CA TYR A 162 19.84 -12.77 11.72
C TYR A 162 21.36 -12.70 11.65
N THR A 163 21.98 -13.82 11.27
CA THR A 163 23.43 -13.92 11.10
C THR A 163 23.76 -14.26 9.65
N LYS A 164 24.85 -13.69 9.13
CA LYS A 164 25.41 -14.12 7.84
C LYS A 164 26.34 -15.31 8.11
N GLY A 165 26.06 -16.44 7.47
CA GLY A 165 26.52 -17.79 7.86
C GLY A 165 28.00 -17.93 8.23
N GLU A 166 28.90 -17.18 7.58
CA GLU A 166 30.35 -17.35 7.77
C GLU A 166 30.92 -16.67 9.02
N ASN A 167 30.34 -15.54 9.46
CA ASN A 167 30.99 -14.68 10.47
C ASN A 167 30.23 -14.60 11.81
N LYS A 168 29.10 -15.30 11.96
CA LYS A 168 28.18 -15.23 13.13
C LYS A 168 27.80 -13.80 13.56
N ARG A 169 28.11 -12.78 12.74
CA ARG A 169 27.87 -11.37 13.02
C ARG A 169 26.39 -11.10 12.84
N ILE A 170 25.78 -10.58 13.89
CA ILE A 170 24.36 -10.21 13.90
C ILE A 170 24.16 -8.99 12.98
N ARG A 171 23.19 -9.10 12.08
CA ARG A 171 22.80 -8.05 11.11
C ARG A 171 21.41 -7.47 11.37
N GLY A 172 20.71 -8.03 12.35
CA GLY A 172 19.37 -7.63 12.71
C GLY A 172 18.76 -8.64 13.69
N PHE A 173 17.63 -8.25 14.25
CA PHE A 173 16.78 -9.13 15.04
C PHE A 173 15.37 -9.11 14.45
N GLU A 174 14.77 -10.28 14.27
CA GLU A 174 13.31 -10.37 14.23
C GLU A 174 12.82 -10.34 15.67
N ILE A 175 12.09 -9.28 16.03
CA ILE A 175 11.60 -9.07 17.39
C ILE A 175 10.13 -9.48 17.46
N ARG A 176 9.73 -10.13 18.55
CA ARG A 176 8.37 -10.54 18.88
C ARG A 176 8.02 -10.13 20.30
N GLY A 177 7.02 -9.27 20.45
CA GLY A 177 6.50 -8.78 21.72
C GLY A 177 5.10 -9.29 22.06
N TYR A 178 4.63 -8.93 23.26
CA TYR A 178 3.22 -9.08 23.61
C TYR A 178 2.38 -8.07 22.81
N GLY A 179 1.37 -8.54 22.08
CA GLY A 179 0.46 -7.66 21.30
C GLY A 179 0.79 -7.45 19.82
N GLY A 180 1.71 -8.23 19.24
CA GLY A 180 1.89 -8.28 17.77
C GLY A 180 2.98 -7.39 17.18
N TYR A 181 3.84 -6.80 18.01
CA TYR A 181 5.16 -6.35 17.56
C TYR A 181 6.07 -7.54 17.26
#